data_AF-A0A830G584-F1
#
_entry.id   AF-A0A830G584-F1
#
_cell.length_a   1.000
_cell.length_b   1.000
_cell.length_c   1.000
_cell.angle_alpha   90.00
_cell.angle_beta   90.00
_cell.angle_gamma   90.00
#
_symmetry.space_group_name_H-M   'P 1'
#
loop_
_entity.id
_entity.type
_entity.pdbx_description
1 polymer ?
#
loop_
_entity_poly.entity_id
_entity_poly.type
_entity_poly.pdbx_seq_one_letter_code
_entity_poly.pdbx_strand_id
1 'polypeptide(L)'
;MRRRRVLSTAGTLGVAALAGCTDLFNLEERAFSAPPVVENRPNAVYYPSHVEQMQMVGMATEGAYACALSYTYPHRFWLVTGTHTNRVTIESADTMHLMVSLWHRDSGTVISDVAPSVRLTGPSGETVSNTPWSMLSQPMGFHFGDNVRLPQEATYDVSIDVGAPSATRTGTLGDAPNSLSFDFTLDYARSTLRNIEWRRLPEKQGTSGAIAPMDMEMLPAGTVPTAEAMPGSVRGRGSIGDADLVATNLDDATRFGGSEGDTYLAVSPRTPYNRFPLPAMGVTAIVEDTEHDLTETLDPTLGLHYGVVLNADPTTVSLRVETPPHIARHEGYETAFLETGTVQLDS
;
A
#
# COMPACT_ATOMS: atom_id res chain seq x y z
N MET A 1 87.63 32.93 10.64
CA MET A 1 87.16 34.31 10.42
C MET A 1 85.71 34.44 10.91
N ARG A 2 85.44 35.33 11.87
CA ARG A 2 84.09 35.73 12.30
C ARG A 2 83.60 36.92 11.45
N ARG A 3 82.30 36.92 11.09
CA ARG A 3 81.39 38.04 10.70
C ARG A 3 80.24 37.39 9.87
N ARG A 4 78.92 37.62 9.97
CA ARG A 4 77.94 38.55 10.60
C ARG A 4 76.57 37.77 10.60
N ARG A 5 75.68 37.82 11.61
CA ARG A 5 74.51 38.74 11.81
C ARG A 5 73.57 38.80 10.57
N VAL A 6 72.23 38.72 10.57
CA VAL A 6 71.11 38.97 11.53
C VAL A 6 69.79 38.36 10.97
N LEU A 7 68.86 38.10 11.90
CA LEU A 7 67.40 37.86 11.88
C LEU A 7 66.49 38.13 10.66
N SER A 8 65.35 37.42 10.76
CA SER A 8 63.95 37.73 10.40
C SER A 8 63.46 37.47 8.98
N THR A 9 62.67 36.40 8.80
CA THR A 9 61.29 36.55 8.30
C THR A 9 60.44 35.36 8.76
N ALA A 10 59.37 35.66 9.50
CA ALA A 10 58.29 34.72 9.77
C ALA A 10 57.51 34.48 8.46
N GLY A 11 57.27 33.22 8.12
CA GLY A 11 56.46 32.81 6.98
C GLY A 11 55.60 31.62 7.38
N THR A 12 54.42 31.92 7.92
CA THR A 12 53.31 30.98 8.12
C THR A 12 52.80 30.48 6.77
N LEU A 13 53.03 29.19 6.50
CA LEU A 13 52.35 28.37 5.50
C LEU A 13 52.11 27.04 6.23
N GLY A 14 50.92 26.62 6.64
CA GLY A 14 49.62 26.68 5.99
C GLY A 14 49.03 25.30 6.27
N VAL A 15 48.34 25.14 7.41
CA VAL A 15 47.59 23.91 7.70
C VAL A 15 46.43 23.89 6.71
N ALA A 16 46.54 23.06 5.67
CA ALA A 16 45.45 22.83 4.75
C ALA A 16 44.26 22.27 5.54
N ALA A 17 43.18 23.04 5.58
CA ALA A 17 41.92 22.65 6.17
C ALA A 17 41.34 21.46 5.38
N LEU A 18 41.37 20.27 5.97
CA LEU A 18 40.61 19.10 5.52
C LEU A 18 39.16 19.12 6.07
N ALA A 19 38.58 20.30 6.25
CA ALA A 19 37.24 20.46 6.87
C ALA A 19 36.08 20.38 5.87
N GLY A 20 36.30 19.82 4.66
CA GLY A 20 35.30 19.83 3.58
C GLY A 20 34.77 18.46 3.15
N CYS A 21 35.35 17.35 3.62
CA CYS A 21 34.96 16.02 3.13
C CYS A 21 33.89 15.34 4.01
N THR A 22 33.78 15.70 5.29
CA THR A 22 32.79 15.07 6.19
C THR A 22 31.36 15.44 5.85
N ASP A 23 31.10 16.63 5.30
CA ASP A 23 29.74 17.03 4.90
C ASP A 23 29.30 16.44 3.57
N LEU A 24 30.22 16.12 2.66
CA LEU A 24 29.87 15.45 1.39
C LEU A 24 29.48 13.98 1.61
N PHE A 25 30.23 13.27 2.46
CA PHE A 25 29.90 11.90 2.85
C PHE A 25 28.60 11.82 3.69
N ASN A 26 28.35 12.80 4.56
CA ASN A 26 27.10 12.90 5.32
C ASN A 26 25.88 13.26 4.46
N LEU A 27 26.07 13.95 3.33
CA LEU A 27 24.99 14.26 2.38
C LEU A 27 24.66 13.04 1.51
N GLU A 28 25.66 12.24 1.10
CA GLU A 28 25.43 10.97 0.39
C GLU A 28 24.72 9.92 1.26
N GLU A 29 25.09 9.77 2.53
CA GLU A 29 24.43 8.82 3.45
C GLU A 29 23.01 9.25 3.86
N ARG A 30 22.75 10.56 3.99
CA ARG A 30 21.41 11.06 4.37
C ARG A 30 20.34 10.88 3.30
N ALA A 31 20.73 10.79 2.03
CA ALA A 31 19.79 10.73 0.91
C ALA A 31 19.12 9.36 0.71
N PHE A 32 19.66 8.29 1.34
CA PHE A 32 19.15 6.91 1.17
C PHE A 32 18.69 6.25 2.48
N SER A 33 18.75 6.94 3.61
CA SER A 33 18.34 6.37 4.90
C SER A 33 17.01 6.95 5.37
N ALA A 34 15.95 6.14 5.30
CA ALA A 34 14.70 6.45 5.98
C ALA A 34 14.99 6.71 7.48
N PRO A 35 14.38 7.73 8.12
CA PRO A 35 14.54 8.09 9.53
C PRO A 35 14.32 6.87 10.41
N PRO A 36 14.82 6.83 11.65
CA PRO A 36 14.47 5.75 12.57
C PRO A 36 12.95 5.54 12.66
N VAL A 37 12.53 4.27 12.79
CA VAL A 37 11.14 3.93 13.11
C VAL A 37 10.76 4.60 14.42
N VAL A 38 9.52 5.07 14.53
CA VAL A 38 9.02 5.65 15.78
C VAL A 38 9.16 4.66 16.93
N GLU A 39 9.64 5.14 18.09
CA GLU A 39 9.72 4.35 19.32
C GLU A 39 8.35 4.32 20.02
N ASN A 40 8.05 3.26 20.78
CA ASN A 40 6.80 3.12 21.56
C ASN A 40 5.50 3.31 20.74
N ARG A 41 5.48 2.78 19.52
CA ARG A 41 4.31 2.80 18.62
C ARG A 41 3.10 2.11 19.26
N PRO A 42 1.88 2.62 19.05
CA PRO A 42 0.68 1.95 19.50
C PRO A 42 0.39 0.70 18.65
N ASN A 43 -0.38 -0.25 19.19
CA ASN A 43 -0.96 -1.37 18.44
C ASN A 43 -2.22 -0.89 17.69
N ALA A 44 -2.07 0.13 16.85
CA ALA A 44 -3.13 0.89 16.23
C ALA A 44 -2.56 1.67 15.03
N VAL A 45 -3.44 2.24 14.21
CA VAL A 45 -3.02 3.16 13.15
C VAL A 45 -2.47 4.45 13.76
N TYR A 46 -1.29 4.86 13.30
CA TYR A 46 -0.58 6.02 13.86
C TYR A 46 0.17 6.82 12.78
N TYR A 47 0.47 8.08 13.07
CA TYR A 47 1.26 8.90 12.14
C TYR A 47 2.70 8.38 12.03
N PRO A 48 3.20 8.08 10.82
CA PRO A 48 4.56 7.59 10.64
C PRO A 48 5.61 8.65 11.03
N SER A 49 6.88 8.28 11.05
CA SER A 49 7.98 9.25 11.25
C SER A 49 8.07 10.30 10.14
N HIS A 50 7.52 10.01 8.96
CA HIS A 50 7.70 10.80 7.75
C HIS A 50 6.67 10.50 6.66
N VAL A 51 6.63 11.33 5.62
CA VAL A 51 5.88 11.08 4.38
C VAL A 51 6.69 11.50 3.16
N GLU A 52 6.63 10.69 2.11
CA GLU A 52 7.21 10.94 0.77
C GLU A 52 6.08 11.26 -0.20
N GLN A 53 6.41 12.09 -1.19
CA GLN A 53 5.72 12.07 -2.47
C GLN A 53 6.24 10.89 -3.30
N MET A 54 5.88 10.84 -4.58
CA MET A 54 6.44 9.87 -5.50
C MET A 54 6.61 10.47 -6.89
N GLN A 55 7.50 9.87 -7.67
CA GLN A 55 7.62 10.17 -9.08
C GLN A 55 6.68 9.26 -9.88
N MET A 56 5.79 9.88 -10.65
CA MET A 56 4.99 9.14 -11.64
C MET A 56 5.86 8.79 -12.84
N VAL A 57 5.81 7.52 -13.25
CA VAL A 57 6.38 7.06 -14.53
C VAL A 57 5.35 7.24 -15.63
N GLY A 58 4.12 6.80 -15.38
CA GLY A 58 3.02 6.98 -16.32
C GLY A 58 1.80 6.16 -15.95
N MET A 59 0.83 6.20 -16.86
CA MET A 59 -0.39 5.40 -16.80
C MET A 59 -0.63 4.72 -18.15
N ALA A 60 -1.10 3.49 -18.10
CA ALA A 60 -1.48 2.70 -19.26
C ALA A 60 -2.87 2.09 -19.04
N THR A 61 -3.55 1.74 -20.13
CA THR A 61 -4.87 1.13 -20.09
C THR A 61 -4.93 -0.07 -21.01
N GLU A 62 -5.62 -1.11 -20.58
CA GLU A 62 -5.91 -2.28 -21.39
C GLU A 62 -7.37 -2.68 -21.14
N GLY A 63 -8.21 -2.50 -22.16
CA GLY A 63 -9.65 -2.68 -22.04
C GLY A 63 -10.26 -1.84 -20.90
N ALA A 64 -10.96 -2.52 -19.99
CA ALA A 64 -11.63 -1.92 -18.84
C ALA A 64 -10.69 -1.65 -17.65
N TYR A 65 -9.40 -1.98 -17.76
CA TYR A 65 -8.43 -1.86 -16.68
C TYR A 65 -7.41 -0.78 -16.98
N ALA A 66 -6.88 -0.18 -15.91
CA ALA A 66 -5.80 0.78 -15.96
C ALA A 66 -4.72 0.42 -14.94
N CYS A 67 -3.50 0.78 -15.29
CA CYS A 67 -2.30 0.57 -14.52
C CYS A 67 -1.53 1.88 -14.41
N ALA A 68 -1.06 2.21 -13.22
CA ALA A 68 -0.13 3.30 -13.01
C ALA A 68 1.17 2.76 -12.43
N LEU A 69 2.28 3.26 -12.97
CA LEU A 69 3.62 2.96 -12.49
C LEU A 69 4.22 4.22 -11.86
N SER A 70 4.76 4.06 -10.65
CA SER A 70 5.37 5.13 -9.88
C SER A 70 6.55 4.59 -9.08
N TYR A 71 7.41 5.48 -8.58
CA TYR A 71 8.48 5.10 -7.69
C TYR A 71 8.81 6.20 -6.67
N THR A 72 9.42 5.80 -5.56
CA THR A 72 9.98 6.71 -4.56
C THR A 72 11.30 6.16 -3.99
N TYR A 73 11.85 6.78 -2.95
CA TYR A 73 13.03 6.27 -2.25
C TYR A 73 12.81 4.82 -1.79
N PRO A 74 13.86 3.99 -1.69
CA PRO A 74 13.74 2.66 -1.12
C PRO A 74 13.04 2.70 0.25
N HIS A 75 12.08 1.82 0.45
CA HIS A 75 11.30 1.78 1.68
C HIS A 75 11.69 0.60 2.56
N ARG A 76 11.60 0.81 3.88
CA ARG A 76 11.34 -0.30 4.80
C ARG A 76 9.84 -0.56 4.80
N PHE A 77 9.46 -1.82 4.95
CA PHE A 77 8.06 -2.20 5.11
C PHE A 77 7.97 -3.50 5.91
N TRP A 78 6.75 -3.95 6.19
CA TRP A 78 6.49 -5.11 7.03
C TRP A 78 5.64 -6.12 6.29
N LEU A 79 6.16 -7.33 6.12
CA LEU A 79 5.40 -8.48 5.67
C LEU A 79 4.53 -8.98 6.84
N VAL A 80 3.31 -9.38 6.55
CA VAL A 80 2.38 -9.94 7.55
C VAL A 80 2.31 -11.45 7.38
N THR A 81 2.43 -12.19 8.48
CA THR A 81 2.29 -13.66 8.50
C THR A 81 1.50 -14.05 9.75
N GLY A 82 0.23 -14.44 9.55
CA GLY A 82 -0.72 -14.54 10.66
C GLY A 82 -0.82 -13.18 11.37
N THR A 83 -0.65 -13.18 12.69
CA THR A 83 -0.71 -11.97 13.53
C THR A 83 0.65 -11.30 13.76
N HIS A 84 1.70 -11.73 13.05
CA HIS A 84 3.06 -11.20 13.22
C HIS A 84 3.51 -10.43 12.00
N THR A 85 4.38 -9.45 12.23
CA THR A 85 5.03 -8.68 11.17
C THR A 85 6.53 -8.92 11.10
N ASN A 86 7.07 -9.10 9.90
CA ASN A 86 8.50 -9.17 9.64
C ASN A 86 8.97 -7.95 8.85
N ARG A 87 9.96 -7.23 9.37
CA ARG A 87 10.46 -6.00 8.76
C ARG A 87 11.45 -6.31 7.62
N VAL A 88 11.15 -5.80 6.44
CA VAL A 88 12.10 -5.68 5.33
C VAL A 88 12.90 -4.39 5.52
N THR A 89 14.23 -4.51 5.50
CA THR A 89 15.17 -3.40 5.61
C THR A 89 15.56 -2.88 4.23
N ILE A 90 15.92 -1.59 4.18
CA ILE A 90 16.52 -0.99 3.00
C ILE A 90 17.96 -1.50 2.90
N GLU A 91 18.30 -2.13 1.78
CA GLU A 91 19.65 -2.58 1.50
C GLU A 91 20.41 -1.53 0.68
N SER A 92 21.75 -1.50 0.79
CA SER A 92 22.56 -0.53 0.05
C SER A 92 22.48 -0.65 -1.48
N ALA A 93 22.01 -1.80 -1.96
CA ALA A 93 21.82 -2.07 -3.38
C ALA A 93 20.42 -1.66 -3.89
N ASP A 94 19.48 -1.32 -3.00
CA ASP A 94 18.14 -0.90 -3.37
C ASP A 94 18.19 0.50 -4.00
N THR A 95 17.62 0.62 -5.20
CA THR A 95 17.68 1.86 -5.99
C THR A 95 16.44 2.73 -5.85
N MET A 96 15.27 2.11 -5.73
CA MET A 96 13.97 2.78 -5.55
C MET A 96 12.97 1.79 -4.96
N HIS A 97 11.89 2.30 -4.38
CA HIS A 97 10.68 1.53 -4.15
C HIS A 97 9.76 1.71 -5.37
N LEU A 98 9.57 0.64 -6.14
CA LEU A 98 8.73 0.64 -7.34
C LEU A 98 7.31 0.24 -6.97
N MET A 99 6.32 0.99 -7.45
CA MET A 99 4.91 0.82 -7.06
C MET A 99 4.01 0.74 -8.28
N VAL A 100 3.08 -0.22 -8.25
CA VAL A 100 2.07 -0.49 -9.27
C VAL A 100 0.68 -0.34 -8.66
N SER A 101 -0.16 0.48 -9.28
CA SER A 101 -1.58 0.62 -8.91
C SER A 101 -2.45 0.12 -10.06
N LEU A 102 -3.37 -0.80 -9.78
CA LEU A 102 -4.29 -1.39 -10.75
C LEU A 102 -5.74 -1.10 -10.35
N TRP A 103 -6.58 -0.69 -11.30
CA TRP A 103 -7.99 -0.46 -11.07
C TRP A 103 -8.86 -0.74 -12.29
N HIS A 104 -10.13 -1.05 -12.04
CA HIS A 104 -11.17 -1.08 -13.05
C HIS A 104 -11.64 0.35 -13.34
N ARG A 105 -11.59 0.78 -14.60
CA ARG A 105 -11.71 2.20 -15.00
C ARG A 105 -13.09 2.78 -14.75
N ASP A 106 -14.14 2.02 -15.04
CA ASP A 106 -15.51 2.54 -15.00
C ASP A 106 -16.03 2.65 -13.57
N SER A 107 -15.62 1.73 -12.68
CA SER A 107 -16.04 1.73 -11.27
C SER A 107 -15.04 2.38 -10.32
N GLY A 108 -13.79 2.57 -10.75
CA GLY A 108 -12.69 2.99 -9.87
C GLY A 108 -12.26 1.93 -8.86
N THR A 109 -12.76 0.69 -8.98
CA THR A 109 -12.45 -0.41 -8.05
C THR A 109 -10.98 -0.78 -8.14
N VAL A 110 -10.25 -0.64 -7.04
CA VAL A 110 -8.86 -1.10 -6.93
C VAL A 110 -8.80 -2.62 -7.04
N ILE A 111 -7.87 -3.13 -7.84
CA ILE A 111 -7.68 -4.56 -8.07
C ILE A 111 -6.66 -5.11 -7.08
N SER A 112 -7.13 -5.93 -6.13
CA SER A 112 -6.31 -6.50 -5.05
C SER A 112 -6.12 -8.01 -5.10
N ASP A 113 -6.83 -8.67 -6.01
CA ASP A 113 -6.94 -10.13 -6.13
C ASP A 113 -6.04 -10.70 -7.25
N VAL A 114 -4.89 -10.07 -7.50
CA VAL A 114 -3.93 -10.47 -8.52
C VAL A 114 -2.51 -10.40 -7.96
N ALA A 115 -1.56 -11.02 -8.67
CA ALA A 115 -0.14 -10.91 -8.38
C ALA A 115 0.59 -10.47 -9.66
N PRO A 116 0.87 -9.17 -9.85
CA PRO A 116 1.58 -8.70 -11.03
C PRO A 116 3.06 -9.11 -10.99
N SER A 117 3.67 -9.25 -12.15
CA SER A 117 5.11 -9.37 -12.31
C SER A 117 5.63 -8.23 -13.16
N VAL A 118 6.73 -7.60 -12.73
CA VAL A 118 7.34 -6.45 -13.39
C VAL A 118 8.69 -6.87 -13.95
N ARG A 119 8.93 -6.56 -15.23
CA ARG A 119 10.21 -6.76 -15.92
C ARG A 119 10.73 -5.42 -16.39
N LEU A 120 11.93 -5.05 -15.95
CA LEU A 120 12.65 -3.85 -16.38
C LEU A 120 13.81 -4.28 -17.26
N THR A 121 13.88 -3.79 -18.51
CA THR A 121 14.93 -4.11 -19.48
C THR A 121 15.75 -2.87 -19.76
N GLY A 122 17.05 -2.93 -19.48
CA GLY A 122 17.96 -1.81 -19.68
C GLY A 122 18.52 -1.73 -21.10
N PRO A 123 19.30 -0.68 -21.40
CA PRO A 123 19.76 -0.38 -22.76
C PRO A 123 20.75 -1.39 -23.32
N SER A 124 21.38 -2.23 -22.48
CA SER A 124 22.26 -3.31 -22.92
C SER A 124 21.55 -4.67 -22.99
N GLY A 125 20.23 -4.69 -22.77
CA GLY A 125 19.39 -5.90 -22.76
C GLY A 125 19.42 -6.66 -21.44
N GLU A 126 20.05 -6.10 -20.40
CA GLU A 126 19.99 -6.64 -19.04
C GLU A 126 18.57 -6.54 -18.47
N THR A 127 18.13 -7.55 -17.73
CA THR A 127 16.77 -7.60 -17.19
C THR A 127 16.77 -7.70 -15.68
N VAL A 128 15.89 -6.92 -15.05
CA VAL A 128 15.54 -7.02 -13.63
C VAL A 128 14.09 -7.47 -13.56
N SER A 129 13.83 -8.58 -12.88
CA SER A 129 12.47 -9.08 -12.65
C SER A 129 12.09 -8.85 -11.19
N ASN A 130 10.87 -8.41 -10.95
CA ASN A 130 10.32 -8.13 -9.64
C ASN A 130 8.88 -8.67 -9.55
N THR A 131 8.51 -9.22 -8.39
CA THR A 131 7.13 -9.61 -8.09
C THR A 131 6.71 -8.81 -6.88
N PRO A 132 6.13 -7.62 -7.07
CA PRO A 132 5.89 -6.70 -5.98
C PRO A 132 4.87 -7.27 -4.99
N TRP A 133 5.04 -6.95 -3.72
CA TRP A 133 4.13 -7.39 -2.66
C TRP A 133 2.83 -6.61 -2.75
N SER A 134 1.69 -7.23 -2.45
CA SER A 134 0.47 -6.51 -2.11
C SER A 134 0.70 -5.72 -0.82
N MET A 135 0.48 -4.41 -0.82
CA MET A 135 0.79 -3.51 0.28
C MET A 135 -0.35 -2.55 0.61
N LEU A 136 -0.30 -2.00 1.82
CA LEU A 136 -1.16 -0.91 2.28
C LEU A 136 -0.31 0.22 2.85
N SER A 137 -0.53 1.44 2.37
CA SER A 137 0.05 2.67 2.93
C SER A 137 -1.02 3.73 3.23
N GLN A 138 -0.72 4.65 4.14
CA GLN A 138 -1.64 5.75 4.46
C GLN A 138 -1.86 6.71 3.29
N PRO A 139 -0.84 7.12 2.51
CA PRO A 139 -1.06 8.05 1.41
C PRO A 139 -1.68 7.39 0.17
N MET A 140 -1.39 6.12 -0.12
CA MET A 140 -1.80 5.49 -1.40
C MET A 140 -2.91 4.45 -1.26
N GLY A 141 -3.20 3.98 -0.04
CA GLY A 141 -4.07 2.82 0.14
C GLY A 141 -3.43 1.55 -0.42
N PHE A 142 -4.25 0.69 -1.03
CA PHE A 142 -3.79 -0.57 -1.60
C PHE A 142 -3.00 -0.35 -2.89
N HIS A 143 -1.83 -0.96 -2.98
CA HIS A 143 -0.98 -0.97 -4.17
C HIS A 143 -0.08 -2.20 -4.13
N PHE A 144 0.62 -2.48 -5.23
CA PHE A 144 1.72 -3.44 -5.24
C PHE A 144 3.03 -2.67 -5.15
N GLY A 145 3.96 -3.09 -4.30
CA GLY A 145 5.26 -2.42 -4.19
C GLY A 145 6.39 -3.33 -3.75
N ASP A 146 7.61 -3.00 -4.15
CA ASP A 146 8.84 -3.60 -3.65
C ASP A 146 10.06 -2.73 -3.95
N ASN A 147 11.15 -2.95 -3.21
CA ASN A 147 12.42 -2.33 -3.55
C ASN A 147 13.05 -3.06 -4.75
N VAL A 148 13.49 -2.30 -5.75
CA VAL A 148 14.19 -2.84 -6.93
C VAL A 148 15.64 -2.40 -6.96
N ARG A 149 16.47 -3.14 -7.71
CA ARG A 149 17.92 -2.93 -7.82
C ARG A 149 18.31 -2.75 -9.28
N LEU A 150 18.40 -1.51 -9.72
CA LEU A 150 18.85 -1.18 -11.07
C LEU A 150 20.39 -1.08 -11.13
N PRO A 151 21.05 -1.64 -12.15
CA PRO A 151 22.51 -1.65 -12.25
C PRO A 151 23.11 -0.26 -12.49
N GLN A 152 22.36 0.66 -13.11
CA GLN A 152 22.83 1.99 -13.48
C GLN A 152 21.67 2.98 -13.65
N GLU A 153 22.00 4.27 -13.72
CA GLU A 153 21.08 5.29 -14.23
C GLU A 153 20.94 5.13 -15.75
N ALA A 154 19.72 4.94 -16.23
CA ALA A 154 19.41 4.72 -17.64
C ALA A 154 17.90 4.80 -17.88
N THR A 155 17.50 4.71 -19.15
CA THR A 155 16.13 4.44 -19.57
C THR A 155 15.90 2.93 -19.60
N TYR A 156 14.81 2.48 -19.00
CA TYR A 156 14.38 1.09 -18.94
C TYR A 156 13.03 0.92 -19.61
N ASP A 157 12.88 -0.10 -20.45
CA ASP A 157 11.57 -0.57 -20.90
C ASP A 157 10.97 -1.43 -19.79
N VAL A 158 9.78 -1.07 -19.31
CA VAL A 158 9.11 -1.76 -18.21
C VAL A 158 7.86 -2.44 -18.74
N SER A 159 7.74 -3.74 -18.50
CA SER A 159 6.54 -4.51 -18.82
C SER A 159 5.95 -5.09 -17.53
N ILE A 160 4.64 -4.93 -17.35
CA ILE A 160 3.89 -5.40 -16.19
C ILE A 160 2.87 -6.42 -16.67
N ASP A 161 3.11 -7.69 -16.35
CA ASP A 161 2.19 -8.78 -16.64
C ASP A 161 1.34 -9.09 -15.41
N VAL A 162 0.02 -9.15 -15.59
CA VAL A 162 -0.96 -9.45 -14.54
C VAL A 162 -1.63 -10.76 -14.88
N GLY A 163 -1.58 -11.72 -13.96
CA GLY A 163 -2.23 -13.02 -14.11
C GLY A 163 -3.74 -12.99 -13.84
N ALA A 164 -4.34 -14.18 -13.86
CA ALA A 164 -5.77 -14.34 -13.62
C ALA A 164 -6.16 -13.92 -12.19
N PRO A 165 -7.37 -13.37 -12.01
CA PRO A 165 -7.91 -13.03 -10.69
C PRO A 165 -8.01 -14.26 -9.77
N SER A 166 -7.73 -14.08 -8.47
CA SER A 166 -7.88 -15.11 -7.45
C SER A 166 -9.18 -15.02 -6.66
N ALA A 167 -9.83 -13.86 -6.62
CA ALA A 167 -11.08 -13.64 -5.89
C ALA A 167 -12.29 -13.71 -6.83
N THR A 168 -13.48 -13.81 -6.23
CA THR A 168 -14.73 -13.72 -6.99
C THR A 168 -14.92 -12.29 -7.48
N ARG A 169 -15.32 -12.13 -8.75
CA ARG A 169 -15.67 -10.83 -9.33
C ARG A 169 -17.09 -10.84 -9.85
N THR A 170 -17.83 -9.75 -9.65
CA THR A 170 -19.23 -9.63 -10.04
C THR A 170 -19.46 -8.40 -10.93
N GLY A 171 -20.64 -8.32 -11.53
CA GLY A 171 -21.03 -7.20 -12.40
C GLY A 171 -20.03 -7.00 -13.55
N THR A 172 -19.67 -5.75 -13.83
CA THR A 172 -18.71 -5.41 -14.91
C THR A 172 -17.30 -5.96 -14.67
N LEU A 173 -16.96 -6.37 -13.44
CA LEU A 173 -15.67 -7.01 -13.15
C LEU A 173 -15.67 -8.52 -13.42
N GLY A 174 -16.84 -9.15 -13.63
CA GLY A 174 -16.97 -10.59 -13.82
C GLY A 174 -16.36 -11.11 -15.13
N ASP A 175 -16.31 -10.27 -16.16
CA ASP A 175 -15.72 -10.60 -17.48
C ASP A 175 -14.22 -10.26 -17.55
N ALA A 176 -13.51 -10.30 -16.41
CA ALA A 176 -12.09 -10.01 -16.36
C ALA A 176 -11.27 -10.96 -17.25
N PRO A 177 -10.31 -10.45 -18.04
CA PRO A 177 -9.43 -11.33 -18.80
C PRO A 177 -8.51 -12.12 -17.86
N ASN A 178 -8.07 -13.29 -18.32
CA ASN A 178 -7.14 -14.14 -17.58
C ASN A 178 -5.71 -13.57 -17.52
N SER A 179 -5.42 -12.54 -18.32
CA SER A 179 -4.14 -11.86 -18.33
C SER A 179 -4.30 -10.42 -18.82
N LEU A 180 -3.50 -9.51 -18.28
CA LEU A 180 -3.28 -8.14 -18.78
C LEU A 180 -1.78 -7.88 -18.88
N SER A 181 -1.37 -6.99 -19.77
CA SER A 181 0.00 -6.53 -19.94
C SER A 181 0.03 -5.01 -20.16
N PHE A 182 0.89 -4.33 -19.41
CA PHE A 182 1.07 -2.88 -19.50
C PHE A 182 2.54 -2.53 -19.69
N ASP A 183 2.83 -1.71 -20.68
CA ASP A 183 4.19 -1.26 -20.98
C ASP A 183 4.40 0.22 -20.63
N PHE A 184 5.59 0.52 -20.12
CA PHE A 184 6.03 1.86 -19.72
C PHE A 184 7.50 2.06 -20.12
N THR A 185 7.91 3.33 -20.18
CA THR A 185 9.31 3.72 -20.26
C THR A 185 9.70 4.45 -18.98
N LEU A 186 10.71 3.93 -18.27
CA LEU A 186 11.22 4.49 -17.03
C LEU A 186 12.58 5.13 -17.24
N ASP A 187 12.65 6.46 -17.14
CA ASP A 187 13.90 7.19 -17.07
C ASP A 187 14.39 7.26 -15.61
N TYR A 188 15.32 6.38 -15.24
CA TYR A 188 15.88 6.38 -13.89
C TYR A 188 17.12 7.27 -13.80
N ALA A 189 17.02 8.31 -12.97
CA ALA A 189 18.13 9.13 -12.53
C ALA A 189 18.02 9.42 -11.03
N ARG A 190 19.13 9.31 -10.28
CA ARG A 190 19.16 9.64 -8.85
C ARG A 190 18.85 11.11 -8.61
N SER A 191 19.07 11.99 -9.58
CA SER A 191 18.67 13.41 -9.49
C SER A 191 17.15 13.57 -9.41
N THR A 192 16.39 12.82 -10.19
CA THR A 192 14.92 12.80 -10.13
C THR A 192 14.46 12.27 -8.77
N LEU A 193 15.05 11.16 -8.32
CA LEU A 193 14.76 10.58 -7.01
C LEU A 193 15.00 11.58 -5.87
N ARG A 194 16.15 12.27 -5.87
CA ARG A 194 16.49 13.30 -4.85
C ARG A 194 15.57 14.51 -4.85
N ASN A 195 14.81 14.73 -5.92
CA ASN A 195 13.86 15.82 -6.02
C ASN A 195 12.47 15.44 -5.50
N ILE A 196 12.24 14.16 -5.18
CA ILE A 196 10.98 13.74 -4.56
C ILE A 196 10.89 14.39 -3.19
N GLU A 197 9.81 15.14 -2.99
CA GLU A 197 9.56 15.83 -1.74
C GLU A 197 9.34 14.84 -0.60
N TRP A 198 9.87 15.22 0.55
CA TRP A 198 9.76 14.45 1.76
C TRP A 198 9.71 15.37 2.96
N ARG A 199 8.95 14.98 3.98
CA ARG A 199 8.90 15.69 5.25
C ARG A 199 8.78 14.74 6.44
N ARG A 200 9.44 15.10 7.53
CA ARG A 200 9.28 14.45 8.83
C ARG A 200 8.03 14.94 9.54
N LEU A 201 7.55 14.15 10.51
CA LEU A 201 6.36 14.44 11.29
C LEU A 201 6.66 14.54 12.81
N PRO A 202 7.65 15.35 13.25
CA PRO A 202 8.15 15.31 14.63
C PRO A 202 7.08 15.59 15.69
N GLU A 203 6.05 16.38 15.35
CA GLU A 203 4.97 16.77 16.27
C GLU A 203 3.86 15.72 16.41
N LYS A 204 3.71 14.84 15.41
CA LYS A 204 2.59 13.87 15.34
C LYS A 204 3.04 12.42 15.36
N GLN A 205 4.27 12.12 14.96
CA GLN A 205 4.76 10.75 14.81
C GLN A 205 4.48 9.91 16.06
N GLY A 206 3.96 8.70 15.88
CA GLY A 206 3.62 7.80 17.00
C GLY A 206 2.28 8.06 17.68
N THR A 207 1.60 9.16 17.37
CA THR A 207 0.23 9.41 17.86
C THR A 207 -0.80 8.79 16.94
N SER A 208 -1.95 8.37 17.49
CA SER A 208 -3.05 7.80 16.71
C SER A 208 -3.54 8.78 15.64
N GLY A 209 -3.77 8.25 14.44
CA GLY A 209 -4.20 9.02 13.28
C GLY A 209 -3.51 8.56 12.01
N ALA A 210 -4.02 9.03 10.87
CA ALA A 210 -3.47 8.70 9.56
C ALA A 210 -3.17 9.97 8.76
N ILE A 211 -2.18 9.85 7.88
CA ILE A 211 -1.97 10.79 6.79
C ILE A 211 -3.14 10.68 5.81
N ALA A 212 -3.68 11.82 5.40
CA ALA A 212 -4.73 11.86 4.40
C ALA A 212 -4.25 11.21 3.09
N PRO A 213 -5.14 10.55 2.33
CA PRO A 213 -4.80 10.03 1.02
C PRO A 213 -4.20 11.13 0.15
N MET A 214 -3.19 10.77 -0.64
CA MET A 214 -2.60 11.67 -1.61
C MET A 214 -3.65 12.00 -2.67
N ASP A 215 -3.85 13.29 -2.91
CA ASP A 215 -4.77 13.72 -3.96
C ASP A 215 -4.07 13.62 -5.31
N MET A 216 -4.51 12.66 -6.12
CA MET A 216 -3.99 12.42 -7.46
C MET A 216 -5.16 12.30 -8.41
N GLU A 217 -5.49 13.40 -9.09
CA GLU A 217 -6.66 13.56 -9.96
C GLU A 217 -6.89 12.39 -10.94
N MET A 218 -5.81 11.70 -11.34
CA MET A 218 -5.83 10.63 -12.32
C MET A 218 -5.89 9.21 -11.71
N LEU A 219 -5.70 9.05 -10.40
CA LEU A 219 -5.80 7.76 -9.71
C LEU A 219 -7.09 7.68 -8.91
N PRO A 220 -7.75 6.51 -8.84
CA PRO A 220 -8.87 6.36 -7.91
C PRO A 220 -8.38 6.57 -6.49
N ALA A 221 -9.19 7.21 -5.66
CA ALA A 221 -8.89 7.39 -4.25
C ALA A 221 -8.71 6.06 -3.49
N GLY A 222 -9.21 4.94 -4.05
CA GLY A 222 -9.09 3.61 -3.46
C GLY A 222 -9.87 3.46 -2.16
N THR A 223 -10.79 4.38 -1.87
CA THR A 223 -11.61 4.38 -0.65
C THR A 223 -12.98 3.78 -0.90
N VAL A 224 -13.54 3.09 0.09
CA VAL A 224 -14.94 2.66 0.07
C VAL A 224 -15.89 3.77 0.58
N PRO A 225 -17.21 3.70 0.25
CA PRO A 225 -18.21 4.64 0.76
C PRO A 225 -18.22 4.75 2.30
N THR A 226 -18.84 5.80 2.84
CA THR A 226 -19.12 5.85 4.29
C THR A 226 -20.08 4.72 4.67
N ALA A 227 -20.19 4.41 5.96
CA ALA A 227 -21.05 3.32 6.43
C ALA A 227 -22.50 3.54 5.98
N GLU A 228 -22.99 4.77 6.10
CA GLU A 228 -24.37 5.19 5.77
C GLU A 228 -24.64 5.22 4.27
N ALA A 229 -23.59 5.32 3.46
CA ALA A 229 -23.66 5.33 2.00
C ALA A 229 -23.40 3.95 1.38
N MET A 230 -23.20 2.92 2.20
CA MET A 230 -23.06 1.55 1.69
C MET A 230 -24.37 1.13 0.99
N PRO A 231 -24.29 0.48 -0.18
CA PRO A 231 -25.46 -0.08 -0.83
C PRO A 231 -26.21 -1.09 0.06
N GLY A 232 -27.55 -1.06 0.00
CA GLY A 232 -28.40 -1.95 0.78
C GLY A 232 -28.84 -1.37 2.12
N SER A 233 -29.25 -2.26 3.03
CA SER A 233 -29.68 -1.94 4.38
C SER A 233 -28.54 -2.20 5.36
N VAL A 234 -27.90 -1.12 5.82
CA VAL A 234 -26.79 -1.17 6.77
C VAL A 234 -27.25 -1.79 8.09
N ARG A 235 -26.56 -2.85 8.52
CA ARG A 235 -26.83 -3.57 9.76
C ARG A 235 -26.16 -2.96 10.97
N GLY A 236 -24.98 -2.39 10.75
CA GLY A 236 -24.17 -1.84 11.82
C GLY A 236 -22.68 -1.85 11.52
N ARG A 237 -21.93 -1.37 12.50
CA ARG A 237 -20.47 -1.30 12.48
C ARG A 237 -19.89 -1.99 13.70
N GLY A 238 -18.76 -2.66 13.52
CA GLY A 238 -17.90 -3.11 14.61
C GLY A 238 -16.44 -2.74 14.33
N SER A 239 -15.58 -2.87 15.33
CA SER A 239 -14.14 -2.62 15.17
C SER A 239 -13.29 -3.66 15.89
N ILE A 240 -12.15 -4.03 15.28
CA ILE A 240 -11.16 -4.94 15.89
C ILE A 240 -9.75 -4.61 15.39
N GLY A 241 -8.78 -4.45 16.30
CA GLY A 241 -7.42 -4.07 15.93
C GLY A 241 -7.34 -2.83 15.03
N ASP A 242 -8.15 -1.80 15.31
CA ASP A 242 -8.34 -0.60 14.48
C ASP A 242 -8.98 -0.82 13.10
N ALA A 243 -9.31 -2.04 12.69
CA ALA A 243 -10.08 -2.27 11.46
C ALA A 243 -11.57 -1.99 11.73
N ASP A 244 -12.20 -1.22 10.86
CA ASP A 244 -13.65 -1.03 10.86
C ASP A 244 -14.33 -2.08 9.99
N LEU A 245 -15.34 -2.75 10.54
CA LEU A 245 -16.17 -3.72 9.85
C LEU A 245 -17.57 -3.13 9.71
N VAL A 246 -18.02 -2.85 8.49
CA VAL A 246 -19.40 -2.42 8.22
C VAL A 246 -20.14 -3.51 7.49
N ALA A 247 -21.28 -3.92 8.02
CA ALA A 247 -22.14 -4.94 7.43
C ALA A 247 -23.39 -4.30 6.81
N THR A 248 -23.79 -4.79 5.64
CA THR A 248 -25.00 -4.36 4.92
C THR A 248 -25.66 -5.57 4.26
N ASN A 249 -26.99 -5.52 4.15
CA ASN A 249 -27.76 -6.54 3.44
C ASN A 249 -28.32 -5.99 2.14
N LEU A 250 -28.23 -6.78 1.08
CA LEU A 250 -28.94 -6.54 -0.17
C LEU A 250 -30.07 -7.54 -0.30
N ASP A 251 -31.28 -7.04 -0.58
CA ASP A 251 -32.50 -7.87 -0.69
C ASP A 251 -32.51 -8.78 -1.94
N ASP A 252 -31.53 -8.62 -2.84
CA ASP A 252 -31.35 -9.42 -4.04
C ASP A 252 -29.92 -9.99 -4.10
N ALA A 253 -29.82 -11.29 -3.85
CA ALA A 253 -28.58 -12.04 -3.92
C ALA A 253 -28.27 -12.65 -5.31
N THR A 254 -29.12 -12.46 -6.33
CA THR A 254 -28.96 -13.14 -7.63
C THR A 254 -27.63 -12.82 -8.31
N ARG A 255 -27.16 -11.57 -8.19
CA ARG A 255 -25.83 -11.13 -8.66
C ARG A 255 -24.68 -11.90 -8.03
N PHE A 256 -24.89 -12.48 -6.85
CA PHE A 256 -23.90 -13.19 -6.04
C PHE A 256 -24.14 -14.70 -6.03
N GLY A 257 -24.93 -15.21 -6.97
CA GLY A 257 -25.22 -16.64 -7.10
C GLY A 257 -26.38 -17.15 -6.23
N GLY A 258 -27.12 -16.26 -5.58
CA GLY A 258 -28.37 -16.59 -4.89
C GLY A 258 -29.59 -16.70 -5.82
N SER A 259 -30.73 -17.06 -5.25
CA SER A 259 -32.03 -17.08 -5.92
C SER A 259 -32.82 -15.78 -5.69
N GLU A 260 -33.89 -15.59 -6.44
CA GLU A 260 -34.84 -14.51 -6.16
C GLU A 260 -35.46 -14.68 -4.76
N GLY A 261 -35.39 -13.64 -3.94
CA GLY A 261 -35.83 -13.65 -2.53
C GLY A 261 -34.73 -13.96 -1.52
N ASP A 262 -33.56 -14.43 -1.95
CA ASP A 262 -32.39 -14.57 -1.08
C ASP A 262 -31.76 -13.21 -0.80
N THR A 263 -31.24 -13.04 0.42
CA THR A 263 -30.53 -11.86 0.89
C THR A 263 -29.01 -12.07 0.76
N TYR A 264 -28.27 -11.05 0.36
CA TYR A 264 -26.81 -11.08 0.38
C TYR A 264 -26.29 -10.23 1.55
N LEU A 265 -25.60 -10.87 2.48
CA LEU A 265 -24.86 -10.19 3.54
C LEU A 265 -23.47 -9.83 3.01
N ALA A 266 -23.15 -8.54 2.99
CA ALA A 266 -21.84 -8.02 2.61
C ALA A 266 -21.18 -7.31 3.79
N VAL A 267 -19.92 -7.64 4.06
CA VAL A 267 -19.07 -7.02 5.08
C VAL A 267 -17.93 -6.33 4.36
N SER A 268 -17.69 -5.06 4.70
CA SER A 268 -16.64 -4.24 4.09
C SER A 268 -15.64 -3.77 5.16
N PRO A 269 -14.59 -4.58 5.41
CA PRO A 269 -13.47 -4.22 6.27
C PRO A 269 -12.66 -3.06 5.68
N ARG A 270 -12.36 -2.06 6.52
CA ARG A 270 -11.70 -0.84 6.07
C ARG A 270 -10.81 -0.21 7.14
N THR A 271 -9.82 0.57 6.73
CA THR A 271 -9.02 1.40 7.64
C THR A 271 -9.89 2.48 8.30
N PRO A 272 -9.62 2.88 9.55
CA PRO A 272 -10.55 3.70 10.33
C PRO A 272 -10.56 5.19 9.96
N TYR A 273 -9.48 5.69 9.36
CA TYR A 273 -9.36 7.09 8.97
C TYR A 273 -9.65 7.32 7.48
N ASN A 274 -9.02 6.52 6.61
CA ASN A 274 -9.04 6.75 5.16
C ASN A 274 -10.03 5.85 4.41
N ARG A 275 -10.71 4.92 5.10
CA ARG A 275 -11.62 3.93 4.49
C ARG A 275 -11.01 3.16 3.31
N PHE A 276 -9.72 2.87 3.34
CA PHE A 276 -9.15 1.92 2.38
C PHE A 276 -9.65 0.51 2.70
N PRO A 277 -10.05 -0.28 1.70
CA PRO A 277 -10.47 -1.66 1.90
C PRO A 277 -9.31 -2.53 2.38
N LEU A 278 -9.62 -3.57 3.15
CA LEU A 278 -8.64 -4.51 3.69
C LEU A 278 -8.82 -5.91 3.05
N PRO A 279 -8.02 -6.28 2.04
CA PRO A 279 -8.07 -7.59 1.39
C PRO A 279 -7.26 -8.66 2.13
N ALA A 280 -7.43 -9.91 1.68
CA ALA A 280 -6.77 -11.10 2.21
C ALA A 280 -7.04 -11.33 3.72
N MET A 281 -8.25 -11.01 4.18
CA MET A 281 -8.76 -11.36 5.51
C MET A 281 -9.54 -12.68 5.49
N GLY A 282 -9.60 -13.33 6.64
CA GLY A 282 -10.53 -14.43 6.91
C GLY A 282 -11.65 -13.91 7.79
N VAL A 283 -12.88 -13.89 7.28
CA VAL A 283 -14.05 -13.36 8.00
C VAL A 283 -15.18 -14.37 7.96
N THR A 284 -15.75 -14.65 9.13
CA THR A 284 -16.94 -15.49 9.30
C THR A 284 -18.06 -14.65 9.87
N ALA A 285 -19.27 -14.78 9.32
CA ALA A 285 -20.47 -14.23 9.93
C ALA A 285 -21.12 -15.29 10.83
N ILE A 286 -21.57 -14.87 12.01
CA ILE A 286 -22.38 -15.69 12.92
C ILE A 286 -23.80 -15.12 12.84
N VAL A 287 -24.66 -15.83 12.11
CA VAL A 287 -26.04 -15.45 11.80
C VAL A 287 -26.98 -16.38 12.56
N GLU A 288 -27.73 -15.84 13.52
CA GLU A 288 -28.68 -16.62 14.33
C GLU A 288 -28.04 -17.92 14.89
N ASP A 289 -26.86 -17.76 15.51
CA ASP A 289 -26.01 -18.84 16.05
C ASP A 289 -25.44 -19.84 15.02
N THR A 290 -25.57 -19.56 13.72
CA THR A 290 -25.00 -20.36 12.63
C THR A 290 -23.81 -19.66 11.99
N GLU A 291 -22.71 -20.38 11.79
CA GLU A 291 -21.49 -19.83 11.19
C GLU A 291 -21.51 -19.92 9.66
N HIS A 292 -21.09 -18.84 9.01
CA HIS A 292 -21.01 -18.70 7.56
C HIS A 292 -19.66 -18.09 7.17
N ASP A 293 -18.84 -18.84 6.44
CA ASP A 293 -17.61 -18.30 5.87
C ASP A 293 -17.95 -17.27 4.78
N LEU A 294 -17.34 -16.09 4.86
CA LEU A 294 -17.57 -15.02 3.90
C LEU A 294 -16.53 -15.08 2.79
N THR A 295 -17.00 -14.95 1.55
CA THR A 295 -16.14 -15.01 0.36
C THR A 295 -15.68 -13.62 -0.03
N GLU A 296 -14.36 -13.43 -0.16
CA GLU A 296 -13.78 -12.20 -0.71
C GLU A 296 -14.25 -11.99 -2.15
N THR A 297 -14.83 -10.81 -2.41
CA THR A 297 -15.46 -10.47 -3.68
C THR A 297 -15.13 -9.03 -4.06
N LEU A 298 -14.81 -8.81 -5.34
CA LEU A 298 -14.76 -7.47 -5.94
C LEU A 298 -16.02 -7.21 -6.77
N ASP A 299 -16.76 -6.17 -6.40
CA ASP A 299 -17.96 -5.71 -7.10
C ASP A 299 -17.82 -4.23 -7.49
N PRO A 300 -18.37 -3.79 -8.65
CA PRO A 300 -18.26 -2.41 -9.08
C PRO A 300 -19.01 -1.42 -8.18
N THR A 301 -19.97 -1.89 -7.37
CA THR A 301 -20.81 -1.06 -6.49
C THR A 301 -20.38 -1.18 -5.03
N LEU A 302 -20.11 -2.39 -4.55
CA LEU A 302 -19.69 -2.64 -3.17
C LEU A 302 -18.19 -2.46 -2.95
N GLY A 303 -17.38 -2.47 -4.02
CA GLY A 303 -15.93 -2.55 -3.93
C GLY A 303 -15.48 -3.92 -3.41
N LEU A 304 -14.31 -3.95 -2.76
CA LEU A 304 -13.88 -5.13 -2.01
C LEU A 304 -14.79 -5.32 -0.78
N HIS A 305 -15.32 -6.53 -0.67
CA HIS A 305 -16.12 -6.96 0.47
C HIS A 305 -15.99 -8.48 0.66
N TYR A 306 -16.50 -8.96 1.79
CA TYR A 306 -16.64 -10.37 2.12
C TYR A 306 -18.12 -10.65 2.28
N GLY A 307 -18.67 -11.63 1.57
CA GLY A 307 -20.10 -11.86 1.65
C GLY A 307 -20.56 -13.29 1.48
N VAL A 308 -21.84 -13.48 1.78
CA VAL A 308 -22.53 -14.78 1.76
C VAL A 308 -24.00 -14.58 1.40
N VAL A 309 -24.56 -15.57 0.70
CA VAL A 309 -25.99 -15.65 0.41
C VAL A 309 -26.73 -16.27 1.59
N LEU A 310 -27.82 -15.65 2.01
CA LEU A 310 -28.73 -16.07 3.07
C LEU A 310 -30.14 -16.22 2.51
N ASN A 311 -30.92 -17.17 3.04
CA ASN A 311 -32.29 -17.43 2.54
C ASN A 311 -33.28 -16.29 2.85
N ALA A 312 -32.95 -15.44 3.81
CA ALA A 312 -33.78 -14.33 4.26
C ALA A 312 -32.93 -13.31 5.01
N ASP A 313 -33.52 -12.17 5.30
CA ASP A 313 -32.91 -11.13 6.10
C ASP A 313 -32.73 -11.58 7.57
N PRO A 314 -31.49 -11.70 8.11
CA PRO A 314 -31.26 -12.17 9.46
C PRO A 314 -31.63 -11.17 10.55
N THR A 315 -32.08 -11.70 11.68
CA THR A 315 -32.40 -10.91 12.89
C THR A 315 -31.15 -10.46 13.63
N THR A 316 -30.15 -11.34 13.75
CA THR A 316 -28.92 -11.09 14.51
C THR A 316 -27.70 -11.52 13.71
N VAL A 317 -26.71 -10.64 13.63
CA VAL A 317 -25.43 -10.90 12.97
C VAL A 317 -24.30 -10.40 13.86
N SER A 318 -23.30 -11.26 14.08
CA SER A 318 -21.99 -10.85 14.58
C SER A 318 -20.91 -11.34 13.64
N LEU A 319 -19.71 -10.75 13.72
CA LEU A 319 -18.60 -11.07 12.82
C LEU A 319 -17.46 -11.68 13.62
N ARG A 320 -16.73 -12.61 13.03
CA ARG A 320 -15.47 -13.12 13.57
C ARG A 320 -14.37 -12.94 12.54
N VAL A 321 -13.32 -12.24 12.92
CA VAL A 321 -12.08 -12.14 12.14
C VAL A 321 -11.20 -13.30 12.53
N GLU A 322 -11.02 -14.25 11.61
CA GLU A 322 -10.21 -15.46 11.79
C GLU A 322 -8.74 -15.16 11.49
N THR A 323 -8.48 -14.44 10.40
CA THR A 323 -7.14 -14.02 10.01
C THR A 323 -7.11 -12.54 9.66
N PRO A 324 -6.07 -11.80 10.08
CA PRO A 324 -5.90 -10.41 9.71
C PRO A 324 -5.64 -10.26 8.20
N PRO A 325 -5.69 -9.04 7.64
CA PRO A 325 -5.43 -8.83 6.22
C PRO A 325 -3.96 -9.15 5.91
N HIS A 326 -3.71 -10.24 5.19
CA HIS A 326 -2.37 -10.77 4.89
C HIS A 326 -1.70 -10.03 3.72
N ILE A 327 -1.52 -8.73 3.89
CA ILE A 327 -0.86 -7.85 2.93
C ILE A 327 0.17 -6.98 3.65
N ALA A 328 1.25 -6.60 2.96
CA ALA A 328 2.35 -5.87 3.57
C ALA A 328 1.91 -4.47 4.05
N ARG A 329 2.69 -3.90 4.98
CA ARG A 329 2.39 -2.63 5.64
C ARG A 329 3.55 -1.68 5.50
N HIS A 330 3.25 -0.44 5.12
CA HIS A 330 4.16 0.68 5.34
C HIS A 330 4.06 1.15 6.81
N GLU A 331 5.02 1.96 7.22
CA GLU A 331 5.02 2.57 8.56
C GLU A 331 3.74 3.37 8.81
N GLY A 332 3.21 3.26 10.03
CA GLY A 332 1.93 3.82 10.44
C GLY A 332 0.77 2.82 10.38
N TYR A 333 0.95 1.67 9.71
CA TYR A 333 -0.02 0.58 9.66
C TYR A 333 0.55 -0.78 10.10
N GLU A 334 1.86 -0.90 10.29
CA GLU A 334 2.53 -2.17 10.57
C GLU A 334 2.19 -2.79 11.93
N THR A 335 1.60 -2.03 12.85
CA THR A 335 1.13 -2.51 14.15
C THR A 335 -0.40 -2.63 14.23
N ALA A 336 -1.11 -2.28 13.15
CA ALA A 336 -2.57 -2.25 13.08
C ALA A 336 -3.14 -3.47 12.35
N PHE A 337 -4.41 -3.75 12.60
CA PHE A 337 -5.23 -4.78 11.92
C PHE A 337 -4.78 -6.22 12.16
N LEU A 338 -4.00 -6.47 13.23
CA LEU A 338 -3.45 -7.79 13.56
C LEU A 338 -4.31 -8.60 14.54
N GLU A 339 -5.26 -7.95 15.21
CA GLU A 339 -6.15 -8.61 16.17
C GLU A 339 -7.21 -9.46 15.48
N THR A 340 -7.50 -10.61 16.08
CA THR A 340 -8.51 -11.57 15.63
C THR A 340 -9.52 -11.83 16.75
N GLY A 341 -10.74 -12.22 16.39
CA GLY A 341 -11.81 -12.45 17.37
C GLY A 341 -13.19 -12.03 16.89
N THR A 342 -14.16 -12.17 17.80
CA THR A 342 -15.57 -11.86 17.55
C THR A 342 -15.89 -10.40 17.86
N VAL A 343 -16.65 -9.78 16.97
CA VAL A 343 -17.07 -8.38 17.00
C VAL A 343 -18.59 -8.33 16.90
N GLN A 344 -19.21 -7.58 17.82
CA GLN A 344 -20.63 -7.26 17.74
C GLN A 344 -20.83 -6.02 16.88
N LEU A 345 -21.96 -5.96 16.18
CA LEU A 345 -22.32 -4.81 15.36
C LEU A 345 -23.16 -3.83 16.18
N ASP A 346 -22.74 -2.58 16.23
CA ASP A 346 -23.48 -1.49 16.82
C ASP A 346 -24.64 -1.09 15.88
N SER A 347 -25.84 -0.94 16.44
CA SER A 347 -27.10 -0.71 15.71
C SER A 347 -27.32 0.75 15.33
#